data_AF-A0A6A3UJP4-F1
#
_entry.id   AF-A0A6A3UJP4-F1
#
_cell.length_a   1.000
_cell.length_b   1.000
_cell.length_c   1.000
_cell.angle_alpha   90.00
_cell.angle_beta   90.00
_cell.angle_gamma   90.00
#
_symmetry.space_group_name_H-M   'P 1'
#
loop_
_entity.id
_entity.type
_entity.pdbx_description
1 polymer ?
#
loop_
_entity_poly.entity_id
_entity_poly.type
_entity_poly.pdbx_seq_one_letter_code
_entity_poly.pdbx_strand_id
1 'polypeptide(L)'
;MGPASHRINLFSKKSMVELEDLAQAVSTLMVALRTVKNRAQLRRPTSIAVLRAISTRRNSTFTLLERYLHMRDAIKLIDTMLDIVPKPAVHRRIVAPVENLSTKYAGLSAISKATLKKYLATLVALVEGSLSLRAGKLYALLFDGWSAGSDHFVAVFICYTKDGEMNMHLLAIAPLIDETNEAAPNHSDFILRTLERFNIDHHGAVCLIGDISATNISTARLLGVPLVDCSSHHLNLAADRVFKKCGVELDLIALVMRKRSTTKA
;
A
#
# COMPACT_ATOMS: atom_id res chain seq x y z
N MET A 1 -5.23 -0.91 20.07
CA MET A 1 -4.39 -1.07 18.86
C MET A 1 -5.31 -0.86 17.66
N GLY A 2 -5.07 0.12 16.79
CA GLY A 2 -5.86 0.28 15.56
C GLY A 2 -5.56 -0.84 14.56
N PRO A 3 -6.44 -1.11 13.59
CA PRO A 3 -6.24 -2.16 12.59
C PRO A 3 -4.92 -1.97 11.84
N ALA A 4 -4.29 -3.07 11.42
CA ALA A 4 -3.00 -3.06 10.74
C ALA A 4 -3.01 -2.18 9.49
N SER A 5 -4.12 -2.23 8.73
CA SER A 5 -4.43 -1.34 7.62
C SER A 5 -4.39 0.15 8.00
N HIS A 6 -4.82 0.54 9.20
CA HIS A 6 -4.75 1.92 9.67
C HIS A 6 -3.31 2.39 9.93
N ARG A 7 -2.46 1.56 10.56
CA ARG A 7 -1.05 1.92 10.84
C ARG A 7 -0.23 2.01 9.55
N ILE A 8 -0.45 1.08 8.62
CA ILE A 8 0.21 1.08 7.31
C ILE A 8 -0.28 2.27 6.47
N ASN A 9 -1.59 2.54 6.44
CA ASN A 9 -2.13 3.71 5.76
C ASN A 9 -1.65 5.03 6.36
N LEU A 10 -1.43 5.11 7.68
CA LEU A 10 -0.93 6.33 8.32
C LEU A 10 0.53 6.61 7.91
N PHE A 11 1.36 5.57 7.78
CA PHE A 11 2.72 5.67 7.27
C PHE A 11 2.75 6.12 5.80
N SER A 12 1.90 5.53 4.96
CA SER A 12 1.78 5.91 3.54
C SER A 12 1.24 7.32 3.35
N LYS A 13 0.20 7.72 4.12
CA LYS A 13 -0.40 9.06 4.04
C LYS A 13 0.57 10.16 4.45
N LYS A 14 1.32 9.98 5.54
CA LYS A 14 2.30 10.98 6.01
C LYS A 14 3.40 11.23 4.97
N SER A 15 3.72 10.21 4.17
CA SER A 15 4.71 10.26 3.10
C SER A 15 4.17 10.84 1.79
N MET A 16 2.85 10.75 1.54
CA MET A 16 2.20 11.18 0.30
C MET A 16 1.87 12.68 0.26
N VAL A 17 1.55 13.31 1.40
CA VAL A 17 1.18 14.74 1.47
C VAL A 17 2.30 15.65 0.90
N GLU A 18 3.57 15.30 1.11
CA GLU A 18 4.71 16.07 0.58
C GLU A 18 4.85 16.00 -0.95
N LEU A 19 4.22 15.01 -1.61
CA LEU A 19 4.35 14.77 -3.05
C LEU A 19 3.11 15.14 -3.85
N GLU A 20 1.99 15.52 -3.23
CA GLU A 20 0.73 15.83 -3.94
C GLU A 20 0.89 17.00 -4.91
N ASP A 21 1.51 18.09 -4.49
CA ASP A 21 1.75 19.27 -5.36
C ASP A 21 2.63 18.93 -6.57
N LEU A 22 3.64 18.07 -6.34
CA LEU A 22 4.57 17.61 -7.37
C LEU A 22 3.89 16.65 -8.35
N ALA A 23 3.06 15.75 -7.82
CA ALA A 23 2.24 14.84 -8.59
C ALA A 23 1.26 15.59 -9.48
N GLN A 24 0.65 16.66 -8.97
CA GLN A 24 -0.28 17.49 -9.72
C GLN A 24 0.41 18.21 -10.88
N ALA A 25 1.59 18.77 -10.66
CA ALA A 25 2.38 19.40 -11.72
C ALA A 25 2.75 18.42 -12.84
N VAL A 26 3.19 17.21 -12.49
CA VAL A 26 3.50 16.16 -13.47
C VAL A 26 2.24 15.64 -14.15
N SER A 27 1.11 15.53 -13.44
CA SER A 27 -0.17 15.11 -14.01
C SER A 27 -0.64 16.06 -15.12
N THR A 28 -0.58 17.38 -14.88
CA THR A 28 -0.91 18.40 -15.89
C THR A 28 -0.04 18.26 -17.13
N LEU A 29 1.28 18.06 -16.96
CA LEU A 29 2.19 17.79 -18.08
C LEU A 29 1.79 16.51 -18.83
N MET A 30 1.51 15.42 -18.11
CA MET A 30 1.13 14.15 -18.73
C MET A 30 -0.18 14.27 -19.52
N VAL A 31 -1.12 15.10 -19.10
CA VAL A 31 -2.34 15.41 -19.86
C VAL A 31 -2.00 16.16 -21.14
N ALA A 32 -1.14 17.19 -21.08
CA ALA A 32 -0.70 17.93 -22.27
C ALA A 32 0.06 17.06 -23.29
N LEU A 33 0.78 16.04 -22.82
CA LEU A 33 1.49 15.07 -23.66
C LEU A 33 0.58 14.04 -24.34
N ARG A 34 -0.71 13.95 -23.97
CA ARG A 34 -1.66 13.00 -24.58
C ARG A 34 -2.12 13.38 -25.98
N THR A 35 -1.92 14.62 -26.41
CA THR A 35 -2.33 15.03 -27.76
C THR A 35 -1.59 14.18 -28.81
N VAL A 36 -2.27 13.95 -29.93
CA VAL A 36 -1.74 13.09 -31.01
C VAL A 36 -0.40 13.60 -31.54
N LYS A 37 -0.25 14.93 -31.65
CA LYS A 37 0.97 15.62 -32.11
C LYS A 37 2.15 15.39 -31.15
N ASN A 38 1.93 15.58 -29.85
CA ASN A 38 2.98 15.44 -28.84
C ASN A 38 3.39 13.98 -28.65
N ARG A 39 2.42 13.06 -28.68
CA ARG A 39 2.70 11.61 -28.73
C ARG A 39 3.58 11.25 -29.92
N ALA A 40 3.26 11.72 -31.11
CA ALA A 40 4.03 11.41 -32.32
C ALA A 40 5.48 11.92 -32.23
N GLN A 41 5.70 13.08 -31.64
CA GLN A 41 7.04 13.64 -31.42
C GLN A 41 7.84 12.86 -30.36
N LEU A 42 7.19 12.40 -29.28
CA LEU A 42 7.83 11.57 -28.26
C LEU A 42 8.15 10.14 -28.73
N ARG A 43 7.44 9.60 -29.74
CA ARG A 43 7.70 8.25 -30.29
C ARG A 43 9.08 8.08 -30.91
N ARG A 44 9.73 9.16 -31.36
CA ARG A 44 11.06 9.10 -31.99
C ARG A 44 12.18 8.87 -30.96
N PRO A 45 12.24 9.63 -29.85
CA PRO A 45 13.23 9.42 -28.79
C PRO A 45 12.83 8.40 -27.70
N THR A 46 11.54 8.10 -27.53
CA THR A 46 11.07 7.11 -26.52
C THR A 46 10.34 5.95 -27.20
N SER A 47 10.67 4.71 -26.82
CA SER A 47 10.07 3.52 -27.47
C SER A 47 8.55 3.47 -27.24
N ILE A 48 7.79 3.09 -28.28
CA ILE A 48 6.31 3.09 -28.33
C ILE A 48 5.66 2.31 -27.17
N ALA A 49 6.34 1.29 -26.64
CA ALA A 49 5.85 0.48 -25.53
C ALA A 49 5.68 1.29 -24.23
N VAL A 50 6.57 2.26 -23.98
CA VAL A 50 6.56 3.11 -22.78
C VAL A 50 5.34 4.04 -22.76
N LEU A 51 4.88 4.50 -23.93
CA LEU A 51 3.72 5.39 -24.05
C LEU A 51 2.36 4.66 -24.01
N ARG A 52 2.29 3.37 -24.37
CA ARG A 52 1.05 2.58 -24.24
C ARG A 52 0.67 2.33 -22.77
N ALA A 53 1.66 2.22 -21.88
CA ALA A 53 1.46 2.13 -20.43
C ALA A 53 0.96 3.45 -19.78
N ILE A 54 0.80 4.53 -20.55
CA ILE A 54 0.28 5.85 -20.11
C ILE A 54 -1.27 5.88 -20.16
N SER A 55 -1.94 4.79 -20.55
CA SER A 55 -3.41 4.74 -20.47
C SER A 55 -3.87 4.83 -19.02
N THR A 56 -4.69 5.85 -18.75
CA THR A 56 -5.30 6.21 -17.49
C THR A 56 -6.15 5.09 -16.89
N ARG A 57 -5.56 4.29 -16.00
CA ARG A 57 -6.29 3.64 -14.91
C ARG A 57 -5.31 3.38 -13.77
N ARG A 58 -5.17 4.39 -12.90
CA ARG A 58 -4.49 4.37 -11.58
C ARG A 58 -3.06 3.81 -11.56
N ASN A 59 -2.08 4.69 -11.67
CA ASN A 59 -0.71 4.42 -11.22
C ASN A 59 -0.39 5.34 -10.03
N SER A 60 0.29 4.80 -9.01
CA SER A 60 0.68 5.52 -7.79
C SER A 60 1.42 6.85 -8.08
N THR A 61 1.35 7.82 -7.16
CA THR A 61 2.11 9.10 -7.24
C THR A 61 3.57 8.88 -7.59
N PHE A 62 4.21 7.86 -7.03
CA PHE A 62 5.60 7.54 -7.32
C PHE A 62 5.83 7.05 -8.75
N THR A 63 4.96 6.19 -9.27
CA THR A 63 5.10 5.73 -10.66
C THR A 63 4.88 6.86 -11.66
N LEU A 64 4.01 7.83 -11.34
CA LEU A 64 3.82 9.04 -12.15
C LEU A 64 5.11 9.88 -12.20
N LEU A 65 5.76 10.09 -11.06
CA LEU A 65 7.00 10.88 -10.96
C LEU A 65 8.21 10.18 -11.60
N GLU A 66 8.37 8.88 -11.37
CA GLU A 66 9.44 8.07 -11.99
C GLU A 66 9.34 8.08 -13.53
N ARG A 67 8.12 7.96 -14.06
CA ARG A 67 7.87 8.07 -15.51
C ARG A 67 8.25 9.44 -16.07
N TYR A 68 7.96 10.51 -15.34
CA TYR A 68 8.41 11.85 -15.74
C TYR A 68 9.93 11.95 -15.79
N LEU A 69 10.65 11.42 -14.81
CA LEU A 69 12.11 11.43 -14.81
C LEU A 69 12.69 10.70 -16.03
N HIS A 70 12.09 9.58 -16.42
CA HIS A 70 12.54 8.80 -17.57
C HIS A 70 12.28 9.49 -18.93
N MET A 71 11.21 10.28 -19.05
CA MET A 71 10.83 10.95 -20.30
C MET A 71 11.33 12.40 -20.40
N ARG A 72 11.86 12.97 -19.32
CA ARG A 72 12.14 14.41 -19.22
C ARG A 72 12.98 14.95 -20.36
N ASP A 73 14.06 14.28 -20.71
CA ASP A 73 14.99 14.80 -21.71
C ASP A 73 14.39 14.76 -23.12
N ALA A 74 13.54 13.77 -23.41
CA ALA A 74 12.75 13.74 -24.64
C ALA A 74 11.71 14.86 -24.71
N ILE A 75 11.10 15.23 -23.57
CA ILE A 75 10.08 16.29 -23.52
C ILE A 75 10.70 17.67 -23.75
N LYS A 76 11.93 17.92 -23.29
CA LYS A 76 12.66 19.19 -23.53
C LYS A 76 12.93 19.47 -25.01
N LEU A 77 12.93 18.44 -25.85
CA LEU A 77 13.13 18.58 -27.30
C LEU A 77 11.86 19.04 -28.03
N ILE A 78 10.72 19.11 -27.32
CA ILE A 78 9.46 19.61 -27.86
C ILE A 78 9.31 21.07 -27.45
N ASP A 79 9.53 21.97 -28.40
CA ASP A 79 9.53 23.43 -28.18
C ASP A 79 8.22 23.92 -27.53
N THR A 80 7.08 23.37 -27.95
CA THR A 80 5.75 23.70 -27.38
C THR A 80 5.52 23.18 -25.96
N MET A 81 6.46 22.44 -25.37
CA MET A 81 6.36 21.90 -24.01
C MET A 81 7.19 22.65 -22.99
N LEU A 82 8.08 23.56 -23.42
CA LEU A 82 9.03 24.23 -22.53
C LEU A 82 8.34 24.94 -21.35
N ASP A 83 7.18 25.56 -21.60
CA ASP A 83 6.40 26.27 -20.57
C ASP A 83 5.65 25.35 -19.60
N ILE A 84 5.46 24.08 -19.97
CA ILE A 84 4.68 23.08 -19.21
C ILE A 84 5.61 22.15 -18.42
N VAL A 85 6.87 21.97 -18.86
CA VAL A 85 7.85 21.15 -18.12
C VAL A 85 8.10 21.76 -16.74
N PRO A 86 8.07 20.95 -15.65
CA PRO A 86 8.47 21.42 -14.32
C PRO A 86 9.82 22.13 -14.34
N LYS A 87 9.81 23.39 -13.86
CA LYS A 87 11.01 24.22 -13.73
C LYS A 87 12.12 23.50 -12.95
N PRO A 88 13.41 23.84 -13.14
CA PRO A 88 14.53 23.16 -12.50
C PRO A 88 14.41 23.01 -10.96
N ALA A 89 13.81 24.00 -10.28
CA ALA A 89 13.54 23.93 -8.85
C ALA A 89 12.53 22.83 -8.48
N VAL A 90 11.41 22.74 -9.21
CA VAL A 90 10.39 21.70 -9.02
C VAL A 90 10.93 20.33 -9.41
N HIS A 91 11.70 20.26 -10.51
CA HIS A 91 12.36 19.03 -10.93
C HIS A 91 13.30 18.47 -9.85
N ARG A 92 14.16 19.30 -9.22
CA ARG A 92 15.02 18.86 -8.10
C ARG A 92 14.21 18.32 -6.93
N ARG A 93 13.06 18.95 -6.63
CA ARG A 93 12.12 18.47 -5.61
C ARG A 93 11.41 17.16 -5.97
N ILE A 94 11.33 16.80 -7.26
CA ILE A 94 10.82 15.50 -7.73
C ILE A 94 11.91 14.41 -7.66
N VAL A 95 13.14 14.74 -8.05
CA VAL A 95 14.28 13.81 -8.05
C VAL A 95 14.56 13.32 -6.62
N ALA A 96 14.61 14.23 -5.65
CA ALA A 96 15.02 13.90 -4.29
C ALA A 96 14.14 12.81 -3.62
N PRO A 97 12.80 12.87 -3.65
CA PRO A 97 11.96 11.79 -3.17
C PRO A 97 12.13 10.51 -3.99
N VAL A 98 12.07 10.57 -5.33
CA VAL A 98 12.08 9.36 -6.17
C VAL A 98 13.41 8.60 -6.05
N GLU A 99 14.53 9.29 -5.89
CA GLU A 99 15.85 8.68 -5.77
C GLU A 99 16.25 8.35 -4.32
N ASN A 100 15.75 9.08 -3.32
CA ASN A 100 16.14 8.91 -1.90
C ASN A 100 15.07 8.27 -1.01
N LEU A 101 14.02 7.65 -1.54
CA LEU A 101 13.04 6.90 -0.74
C LEU A 101 13.69 5.90 0.22
N SER A 102 14.69 5.17 -0.26
CA SER A 102 15.43 4.20 0.55
C SER A 102 16.27 4.85 1.66
N THR A 103 16.76 6.07 1.45
CA THR A 103 17.72 6.73 2.35
C THR A 103 16.99 7.60 3.39
N LYS A 104 16.00 8.39 2.95
CA LYS A 104 15.23 9.33 3.79
C LYS A 104 14.39 8.61 4.85
N TYR A 105 13.79 7.46 4.50
CA TYR A 105 12.88 6.75 5.41
C TYR A 105 13.56 5.64 6.22
N ALA A 106 14.70 5.09 5.76
CA ALA A 106 15.39 4.02 6.47
C ALA A 106 16.56 4.50 7.35
N GLY A 107 16.91 5.80 7.32
CA GLY A 107 18.04 6.35 8.08
C GLY A 107 19.39 5.75 7.68
N LEU A 108 19.48 5.16 6.48
CA LEU A 108 20.68 4.50 5.99
C LEU A 108 21.66 5.53 5.42
N SER A 109 22.95 5.33 5.62
CA SER A 109 23.97 6.05 4.87
C SER A 109 23.83 5.75 3.38
N ALA A 110 24.39 6.62 2.52
CA ALA A 110 24.29 6.46 1.07
C ALA A 110 24.91 5.13 0.64
N ILE A 111 24.07 4.14 0.35
CA ILE A 111 24.44 2.83 -0.19
C ILE A 111 23.89 2.67 -1.60
N SER A 112 24.58 1.89 -2.43
CA SER A 112 24.12 1.62 -3.80
C SER A 112 22.81 0.83 -3.79
N LYS A 113 21.98 0.99 -4.84
CA LYS A 113 20.75 0.19 -5.02
C LYS A 113 21.05 -1.32 -5.04
N ALA A 114 22.18 -1.73 -5.62
CA ALA A 114 22.59 -3.13 -5.67
C ALA A 114 22.92 -3.66 -4.26
N THR A 115 23.64 -2.88 -3.47
CA THR A 115 23.97 -3.19 -2.07
C THR A 115 22.70 -3.28 -1.22
N LEU A 116 21.77 -2.33 -1.37
CA LEU A 116 20.50 -2.35 -0.66
C LEU A 116 19.69 -3.61 -1.00
N LYS A 117 19.57 -3.96 -2.28
CA LYS A 117 18.88 -5.20 -2.71
C LYS A 117 19.52 -6.44 -2.08
N LYS A 118 20.85 -6.50 -2.06
CA LYS A 118 21.58 -7.61 -1.42
C LYS A 118 21.28 -7.68 0.08
N TYR A 119 21.35 -6.57 0.80
CA TYR A 119 21.04 -6.53 2.23
C TYR A 119 19.59 -6.88 2.53
N LEU A 120 18.64 -6.39 1.73
CA LEU A 120 17.24 -6.76 1.88
C LEU A 120 17.03 -8.26 1.67
N ALA A 121 17.63 -8.85 0.63
CA ALA A 121 17.54 -10.28 0.40
C ALA A 121 18.12 -11.10 1.56
N THR A 122 19.29 -10.72 2.07
CA THR A 122 19.92 -11.37 3.22
C THR A 122 19.10 -11.20 4.49
N LEU A 123 18.58 -10.00 4.75
CA LEU A 123 17.73 -9.71 5.91
C LEU A 123 16.44 -10.52 5.85
N VAL A 124 15.79 -10.61 4.69
CA VAL A 124 14.59 -11.42 4.47
C VAL A 124 14.86 -12.87 4.83
N ALA A 125 15.92 -13.47 4.28
CA ALA A 125 16.28 -14.86 4.58
C ALA A 125 16.55 -15.08 6.09
N LEU A 126 17.21 -14.13 6.76
CA LEU A 126 17.49 -14.20 8.19
C LEU A 126 16.22 -14.08 9.03
N VAL A 127 15.31 -13.18 8.66
CA VAL A 127 14.01 -12.99 9.34
C VAL A 127 13.10 -14.20 9.13
N GLU A 128 13.02 -14.72 7.90
CA GLU A 128 12.27 -15.94 7.56
C GLU A 128 12.73 -17.12 8.43
N GLY A 129 14.05 -17.40 8.47
CA GLY A 129 14.60 -18.46 9.31
C GLY A 129 14.39 -18.23 10.81
N SER A 130 14.54 -16.98 11.27
CA SER A 130 14.34 -16.65 12.69
C SER A 130 12.88 -16.76 13.13
N LEU A 131 11.92 -16.47 12.26
CA LEU A 131 10.50 -16.62 12.56
C LEU A 131 10.05 -18.08 12.56
N SER A 132 10.59 -18.90 11.64
CA SER A 132 10.38 -20.36 11.64
C SER A 132 10.70 -20.98 13.00
N LEU A 133 11.83 -20.58 13.60
CA LEU A 133 12.26 -21.06 14.93
C LEU A 133 11.44 -20.52 16.10
N ARG A 134 10.80 -19.35 15.93
CA ARG A 134 10.14 -18.62 17.02
C ARG A 134 8.63 -18.86 17.10
N ALA A 135 7.97 -19.14 15.98
CA ALA A 135 6.51 -19.28 15.87
C ALA A 135 5.89 -20.35 16.80
N GLY A 136 6.71 -21.20 17.43
CA GLY A 136 6.24 -22.24 18.34
C GLY A 136 5.43 -23.31 17.61
N LYS A 137 4.77 -24.18 18.37
CA LYS A 137 3.88 -25.22 17.79
C LYS A 137 2.46 -24.72 17.53
N LEU A 138 2.02 -23.69 18.24
CA LEU A 138 0.64 -23.19 18.21
C LEU A 138 0.64 -21.67 18.06
N TYR A 139 -0.20 -21.17 17.15
CA TYR A 139 -0.31 -19.75 16.86
C TYR A 139 -1.69 -19.40 16.31
N ALA A 140 -2.08 -18.14 16.42
CA ALA A 140 -3.24 -17.58 15.74
C ALA A 140 -2.81 -16.86 14.46
N LEU A 141 -3.64 -16.96 13.41
CA LEU A 141 -3.47 -16.21 12.17
C LEU A 141 -4.31 -14.95 12.23
N LEU A 142 -3.72 -13.78 11.95
CA LEU A 142 -4.49 -12.56 11.72
C LEU A 142 -4.54 -12.30 10.22
N PHE A 143 -5.73 -12.14 9.68
CA PHE A 143 -5.96 -11.85 8.27
C PHE A 143 -6.76 -10.55 8.15
N ASP A 144 -6.23 -9.60 7.38
CA ASP A 144 -6.89 -8.33 7.10
C ASP A 144 -6.91 -8.09 5.59
N GLY A 145 -8.07 -7.73 5.06
CA GLY A 145 -8.28 -7.38 3.66
C GLY A 145 -8.81 -5.96 3.57
N TRP A 146 -8.17 -5.10 2.78
CA TRP A 146 -8.66 -3.74 2.56
C TRP A 146 -8.41 -3.29 1.13
N SER A 147 -9.31 -2.45 0.62
CA SER A 147 -9.15 -1.86 -0.70
C SER A 147 -8.53 -0.46 -0.59
N ALA A 148 -7.53 -0.18 -1.43
CA ALA A 148 -6.94 1.14 -1.56
C ALA A 148 -6.88 1.51 -3.05
N GLY A 149 -7.74 2.45 -3.46
CA GLY A 149 -7.87 2.81 -4.87
C GLY A 149 -8.60 1.74 -5.67
N SER A 150 -7.93 1.13 -6.66
CA SER A 150 -8.46 -0.01 -7.45
C SER A 150 -8.01 -1.36 -6.92
N ASP A 151 -7.06 -1.36 -5.99
CA ASP A 151 -6.35 -2.57 -5.62
C ASP A 151 -6.87 -3.05 -4.28
N HIS A 152 -7.16 -4.34 -4.19
CA HIS A 152 -7.47 -5.00 -2.93
C HIS A 152 -6.17 -5.58 -2.36
N PHE A 153 -5.87 -5.27 -1.11
CA PHE A 153 -4.68 -5.73 -0.41
C PHE A 153 -5.08 -6.70 0.68
N VAL A 154 -4.26 -7.73 0.87
CA VAL A 154 -4.35 -8.63 2.01
C VAL A 154 -3.06 -8.60 2.81
N ALA A 155 -3.21 -8.78 4.11
CA ALA A 155 -2.10 -8.95 5.03
C ALA A 155 -2.31 -10.18 5.92
N VAL A 156 -1.23 -10.92 6.13
CA VAL A 156 -1.19 -12.11 7.00
C VAL A 156 -0.21 -11.82 8.13
N PHE A 157 -0.65 -11.98 9.37
CA PHE A 157 0.19 -11.97 10.55
C PHE A 157 0.11 -13.30 11.28
N ILE A 158 1.18 -13.60 12.01
CA ILE A 158 1.21 -14.66 13.00
C ILE A 158 1.26 -14.07 14.40
N CYS A 159 0.44 -14.62 15.29
CA CYS A 159 0.36 -14.25 16.70
C CYS A 159 0.62 -15.48 17.57
N TYR A 160 1.60 -15.41 18.46
CA TYR A 160 1.92 -16.50 19.39
C TYR A 160 2.41 -15.95 20.73
N THR A 161 2.37 -16.77 21.77
CA THR A 161 2.94 -16.42 23.07
C THR A 161 4.29 -17.13 23.23
N LYS A 162 5.32 -16.38 23.61
CA LYS A 162 6.63 -16.92 23.96
C LYS A 162 7.09 -16.24 25.25
N ASP A 163 7.51 -17.04 26.23
CA ASP A 163 7.99 -16.55 27.52
C ASP A 163 7.00 -15.62 28.25
N GLY A 164 5.69 -15.88 28.09
CA GLY A 164 4.61 -15.08 28.67
C GLY A 164 4.28 -13.80 27.88
N GLU A 165 5.04 -13.48 26.83
CA GLU A 165 4.83 -12.30 26.00
C GLU A 165 4.10 -12.64 24.70
N MET A 166 3.10 -11.83 24.37
CA MET A 166 2.39 -11.93 23.09
C MET A 166 3.25 -11.31 21.98
N ASN A 167 3.60 -12.13 21.00
CA ASN A 167 4.37 -11.76 19.83
C ASN A 167 3.47 -11.74 18.60
N MET A 168 3.60 -10.69 17.78
CA MET A 168 2.86 -10.54 16.54
C MET A 168 3.80 -10.08 15.43
N HIS A 169 3.82 -10.82 14.32
CA HIS A 169 4.68 -10.50 13.17
C HIS A 169 3.89 -10.53 11.86
N LEU A 170 4.10 -9.52 11.03
CA LEU A 170 3.61 -9.49 9.65
C LEU A 170 4.43 -10.49 8.82
N LEU A 171 3.76 -11.46 8.20
CA LEU A 171 4.38 -12.43 7.30
C LEU A 171 4.34 -11.96 5.85
N ALA A 172 3.18 -11.47 5.40
CA ALA A 172 3.00 -11.02 4.03
C ALA A 172 2.00 -9.87 3.93
N ILE A 173 2.24 -8.98 2.97
CA ILE A 173 1.30 -7.99 2.48
C ILE A 173 1.39 -7.99 0.95
N ALA A 174 0.27 -8.16 0.25
CA ALA A 174 0.26 -8.21 -1.20
C ALA A 174 -1.06 -7.66 -1.78
N PRO A 175 -1.02 -7.03 -2.96
CA PRO A 175 -2.22 -6.78 -3.74
C PRO A 175 -2.74 -8.09 -4.34
N LEU A 176 -4.04 -8.29 -4.30
CA LEU A 176 -4.77 -9.30 -5.06
C LEU A 176 -5.11 -8.69 -6.42
N ILE A 177 -4.42 -9.17 -7.48
CA ILE A 177 -4.34 -8.51 -8.80
C ILE A 177 -5.65 -8.65 -9.65
N ASP A 178 -6.70 -9.32 -9.15
CA ASP A 178 -7.94 -9.57 -9.88
C ASP A 178 -9.17 -9.57 -8.92
N GLU A 179 -10.34 -9.12 -9.39
CA GLU A 179 -11.61 -9.13 -8.63
C GLU A 179 -12.09 -10.57 -8.35
N THR A 180 -11.69 -11.56 -9.17
CA THR A 180 -11.89 -12.99 -8.88
C THR A 180 -10.97 -13.53 -7.78
N ASN A 181 -10.02 -12.72 -7.32
CA ASN A 181 -8.97 -13.11 -6.38
C ASN A 181 -9.36 -12.89 -4.91
N GLU A 182 -10.51 -12.28 -4.64
CA GLU A 182 -11.06 -12.06 -3.28
C GLU A 182 -11.83 -13.28 -2.75
N ALA A 183 -11.89 -14.38 -3.51
CA ALA A 183 -12.59 -15.59 -3.10
C ALA A 183 -11.83 -16.33 -1.98
N ALA A 184 -12.59 -17.00 -1.10
CA ALA A 184 -12.04 -17.72 0.03
C ALA A 184 -10.91 -18.74 -0.30
N PRO A 185 -10.97 -19.50 -1.44
CA PRO A 185 -9.87 -20.37 -1.84
C PRO A 185 -8.55 -19.64 -2.10
N ASN A 186 -8.62 -18.44 -2.68
CA ASN A 186 -7.42 -17.65 -2.99
C ASN A 186 -6.80 -17.07 -1.72
N HIS A 187 -7.63 -16.63 -0.77
CA HIS A 187 -7.14 -16.23 0.56
C HIS A 187 -6.47 -17.41 1.28
N SER A 188 -7.09 -18.60 1.23
CA SER A 188 -6.53 -19.81 1.84
C SER A 188 -5.19 -20.19 1.20
N ASP A 189 -5.12 -20.22 -0.13
CA ASP A 189 -3.88 -20.52 -0.87
C ASP A 189 -2.79 -19.48 -0.56
N PHE A 190 -3.13 -18.20 -0.53
CA PHE A 190 -2.20 -17.13 -0.17
C PHE A 190 -1.64 -17.29 1.25
N ILE A 191 -2.50 -17.62 2.23
CA ILE A 191 -2.08 -17.88 3.61
C ILE A 191 -1.15 -19.09 3.66
N LEU A 192 -1.52 -20.22 3.03
CA LEU A 192 -0.73 -21.45 3.06
C LEU A 192 0.64 -21.29 2.40
N ARG A 193 0.70 -20.65 1.23
CA ARG A 193 1.98 -20.31 0.56
C ARG A 193 2.84 -19.37 1.39
N THR A 194 2.21 -18.44 2.11
CA THR A 194 2.91 -17.55 3.02
C THR A 194 3.53 -18.35 4.17
N LEU A 195 2.79 -19.27 4.79
CA LEU A 195 3.32 -20.12 5.85
C LEU A 195 4.44 -21.05 5.37
N GLU A 196 4.27 -21.66 4.20
CA GLU A 196 5.27 -22.51 3.55
C GLU A 196 6.59 -21.76 3.32
N ARG A 197 6.53 -20.51 2.85
CA ARG A 197 7.71 -19.67 2.64
C ARG A 197 8.50 -19.42 3.92
N PHE A 198 7.83 -19.31 5.05
CA PHE A 198 8.48 -19.14 6.36
C PHE A 198 8.78 -20.48 7.04
N ASN A 199 8.52 -21.62 6.37
CA ASN A 199 8.64 -22.96 6.93
C ASN A 199 7.92 -23.07 8.29
N ILE A 200 6.68 -22.57 8.33
CA ILE A 200 5.78 -22.64 9.48
C ILE A 200 4.71 -23.69 9.17
N ASP A 201 4.53 -24.66 10.06
CA ASP A 201 3.52 -25.69 9.90
C ASP A 201 2.11 -25.10 10.05
N HIS A 202 1.32 -25.16 8.98
CA HIS A 202 -0.06 -24.70 8.95
C HIS A 202 -0.98 -25.42 9.96
N HIS A 203 -0.66 -26.65 10.36
CA HIS A 203 -1.41 -27.37 11.39
C HIS A 203 -1.27 -26.75 12.80
N GLY A 204 -0.30 -25.87 13.02
CA GLY A 204 -0.16 -25.11 14.25
C GLY A 204 -1.17 -23.96 14.41
N ALA A 205 -1.93 -23.62 13.36
CA ALA A 205 -2.93 -22.57 13.42
C ALA A 205 -4.11 -23.00 14.31
N VAL A 206 -4.40 -22.24 15.37
CA VAL A 206 -5.53 -22.53 16.29
C VAL A 206 -6.81 -21.78 15.91
N CYS A 207 -6.68 -20.64 15.23
CA CYS A 207 -7.79 -19.85 14.72
C CYS A 207 -7.33 -18.89 13.63
N LEU A 208 -8.29 -18.45 12.82
CA LEU A 208 -8.18 -17.28 11.96
C LEU A 208 -8.84 -16.11 12.69
N ILE A 209 -8.18 -14.97 12.79
CA ILE A 209 -8.69 -13.73 13.35
C ILE A 209 -8.88 -12.75 12.21
N GLY A 210 -10.08 -12.20 12.05
CA GLY A 210 -10.43 -11.29 10.96
C GLY A 210 -11.82 -10.70 11.17
N ASP A 211 -12.26 -9.84 10.26
CA ASP A 211 -13.67 -9.39 10.25
C ASP A 211 -14.60 -10.56 9.91
N ILE A 212 -15.82 -10.55 10.47
CA ILE A 212 -16.85 -11.55 10.21
C ILE A 212 -17.47 -11.31 8.82
N SER A 213 -16.71 -11.59 7.77
CA SER A 213 -17.18 -11.62 6.40
C SER A 213 -17.46 -13.05 5.95
N ALA A 214 -18.40 -13.24 5.02
CA ALA A 214 -18.70 -14.56 4.45
C ALA A 214 -17.46 -15.21 3.83
N THR A 215 -16.59 -14.39 3.23
CA THR A 215 -15.30 -14.80 2.69
C THR A 215 -14.38 -15.33 3.79
N ASN A 216 -14.14 -14.58 4.87
CA ASN A 216 -13.24 -15.02 5.94
C ASN A 216 -13.77 -16.23 6.71
N ILE A 217 -15.09 -16.33 6.89
CA ILE A 217 -15.72 -17.55 7.44
C ILE A 217 -15.39 -18.75 6.55
N SER A 218 -15.51 -18.58 5.23
CA SER A 218 -15.22 -19.64 4.28
C SER A 218 -13.71 -19.95 4.22
N THR A 219 -12.84 -18.95 4.32
CA THR A 219 -11.38 -19.12 4.40
C THR A 219 -10.98 -19.88 5.67
N ALA A 220 -11.53 -19.52 6.83
CA ALA A 220 -11.29 -20.24 8.09
C ALA A 220 -11.71 -21.72 7.99
N ARG A 221 -12.86 -22.00 7.36
CA ARG A 221 -13.32 -23.37 7.09
C ARG A 221 -12.36 -24.14 6.19
N LEU A 222 -11.83 -23.51 5.13
CA LEU A 222 -10.85 -24.14 4.24
C LEU A 222 -9.53 -24.45 4.95
N LEU A 223 -9.14 -23.60 5.90
CA LEU A 223 -7.97 -23.81 6.77
C LEU A 223 -8.23 -24.82 7.91
N GLY A 224 -9.48 -25.26 8.11
CA GLY A 224 -9.85 -26.19 9.17
C GLY A 224 -9.83 -25.59 10.58
N VAL A 225 -9.91 -24.26 10.72
CA VAL A 225 -9.82 -23.55 12.00
C VAL A 225 -11.04 -22.66 12.24
N PRO A 226 -11.40 -22.34 13.50
CA PRO A 226 -12.46 -21.37 13.78
C PRO A 226 -12.06 -19.95 13.37
N LEU A 227 -13.04 -19.15 12.95
CA LEU A 227 -12.90 -17.70 12.80
C LEU A 227 -13.23 -17.02 14.14
N VAL A 228 -12.33 -16.16 14.61
CA VAL A 228 -12.51 -15.29 15.77
C VAL A 228 -12.64 -13.84 15.29
N ASP A 229 -13.67 -13.15 15.74
CA ASP A 229 -13.93 -11.76 15.33
C ASP A 229 -12.82 -10.81 15.80
N CYS A 230 -12.42 -9.90 14.92
CA CYS A 230 -11.51 -8.82 15.23
C CYS A 230 -12.21 -7.78 16.12
N SER A 231 -11.72 -7.61 17.36
CA SER A 231 -12.28 -6.64 18.32
C SER A 231 -12.34 -5.21 17.78
N SER A 232 -11.41 -4.84 16.89
CA SER A 232 -11.40 -3.52 16.24
C SER A 232 -12.59 -3.34 15.31
N HIS A 233 -12.96 -4.39 14.58
CA HIS A 233 -14.12 -4.37 13.71
C HIS A 233 -15.42 -4.35 14.53
N HIS A 234 -15.49 -5.16 15.59
CA HIS A 234 -16.62 -5.15 16.52
C HIS A 234 -16.83 -3.76 17.17
N LEU A 235 -15.76 -3.08 17.57
CA LEU A 235 -15.82 -1.73 18.11
C LEU A 235 -16.27 -0.70 17.05
N ASN A 236 -15.74 -0.78 15.83
CA ASN A 236 -16.18 0.09 14.74
C ASN A 236 -17.67 -0.09 14.42
N LEU A 237 -18.15 -1.34 14.36
CA LEU A 237 -19.57 -1.63 14.16
C LEU A 237 -20.43 -1.08 15.29
N ALA A 238 -19.96 -1.15 16.53
CA ALA A 238 -20.65 -0.57 17.68
C ALA A 238 -20.72 0.96 17.56
N ALA A 239 -19.61 1.60 17.21
CA ALA A 239 -19.55 3.05 16.99
C ALA A 239 -20.49 3.48 15.85
N ASP A 240 -20.47 2.79 14.71
CA ASP A 240 -21.36 3.06 13.57
C ASP A 240 -22.84 2.95 13.95
N ARG A 241 -23.20 1.95 14.78
CA ARG A 241 -24.58 1.80 15.29
C ARG A 241 -24.99 2.97 16.18
N VAL A 242 -24.08 3.52 16.98
CA VAL A 242 -24.33 4.70 17.81
C VAL A 242 -24.45 5.94 16.94
N PHE A 243 -23.50 6.15 16.02
CA PHE A 243 -23.47 7.33 15.16
C PHE A 243 -24.63 7.39 14.17
N LYS A 244 -25.10 6.26 13.65
CA LYS A 244 -26.33 6.22 12.83
C LYS A 244 -27.56 6.78 13.55
N LYS A 245 -27.64 6.65 14.88
CA LYS A 245 -28.75 7.20 15.67
C LYS A 245 -28.70 8.72 15.82
N CYS A 246 -27.50 9.30 15.68
CA CYS A 246 -27.25 10.73 15.82
C CYS A 246 -26.78 11.35 14.49
N GLY A 247 -27.12 10.74 13.36
CA GLY A 247 -26.55 11.12 12.05
C GLY A 247 -26.81 12.58 11.69
N VAL A 248 -28.01 13.07 11.98
CA VAL A 248 -28.42 14.47 11.71
C VAL A 248 -27.61 15.44 12.57
N GLU A 249 -27.44 15.15 13.86
CA GLU A 249 -26.67 15.96 14.79
C GLU A 249 -25.18 15.95 14.44
N LEU A 250 -24.65 14.81 14.01
CA LEU A 250 -23.26 14.68 13.55
C LEU A 250 -23.01 15.45 12.25
N ASP A 251 -23.97 15.45 11.32
CA ASP A 251 -23.88 16.25 10.09
C ASP A 251 -23.89 17.76 10.40
N LEU A 252 -24.74 18.19 11.34
CA LEU A 252 -24.78 19.57 11.81
C LEU A 252 -23.47 19.97 12.51
N ILE A 253 -22.94 19.12 13.39
CA ILE A 253 -21.64 19.34 14.04
C ILE A 253 -20.53 19.39 13.00
N ALA A 254 -20.51 18.49 12.02
CA ALA A 254 -19.52 18.46 10.95
C ALA A 254 -19.59 19.73 10.08
N LEU A 255 -20.80 20.23 9.80
CA LEU A 255 -21.01 21.49 9.09
C LEU A 255 -20.43 22.68 9.87
N VAL A 256 -20.70 22.75 11.18
CA VAL A 256 -20.16 23.79 12.06
C VAL A 256 -18.64 23.70 12.13
N MET A 257 -18.08 22.50 12.32
CA MET A 257 -16.64 22.28 12.40
C MET A 257 -15.93 22.65 11.09
N ARG A 258 -16.51 22.32 9.92
CA ARG A 258 -15.98 22.73 8.60
C ARG A 258 -16.04 24.24 8.42
N LYS A 259 -17.15 24.89 8.77
CA LYS A 259 -17.26 26.36 8.74
C LYS A 259 -16.20 27.01 9.62
N ARG A 260 -16.00 26.47 10.82
CA ARG A 260 -15.03 27.01 11.79
C ARG A 260 -13.58 26.79 11.35
N SER A 261 -13.27 25.70 10.64
CA SER A 261 -11.92 25.46 10.09
C SER A 261 -11.60 26.31 8.85
N THR A 262 -12.62 26.71 8.07
CA THR A 262 -12.46 27.62 6.92
C THR A 262 -12.45 29.09 7.32
N THR A 263 -12.89 29.42 8.53
CA THR A 263 -12.84 30.79 9.06
C THR A 263 -11.48 30.98 9.73
N LYS A 264 -10.53 31.61 9.06
CA LYS A 264 -9.29 32.07 9.72
C LYS A 264 -9.69 33.07 10.80
N ALA A 265 -9.29 32.80 12.04
CA ALA A 265 -9.14 33.83 13.06
C ALA A 265 -8.00 34.78 12.66
#